data_AF-A0A7I8JC79-F1
#
_entry.id   AF-A0A7I8JC79-F1
#
_cell.length_a   1.000
_cell.length_b   1.000
_cell.length_c   1.000
_cell.angle_alpha   90.00
_cell.angle_beta   90.00
_cell.angle_gamma   90.00
#
_symmetry.space_group_name_H-M   'P 1'
#
loop_
_entity.id
_entity.type
_entity.pdbx_description
1 polymer ?
#
loop_
_entity_poly.entity_id
_entity_poly.type
_entity_poly.pdbx_seq_one_letter_code
_entity_poly.pdbx_strand_id
1 'polypeptide(L)' 'MERLNSKLYLQNCYIMKENERLRKKAALLNQENQALLSELKQRLGKAQAQQAHTAATNSATRSPAIPDLNSPPSGIDKL' A
#
# COMPACT_ATOMS: atom_id res chain seq x y z
N MET A 1 8.82 35.21 38.14
CA MET A 1 9.31 34.44 36.97
C MET A 1 9.35 32.95 37.23
N GLU A 2 9.96 32.46 38.33
CA GLU A 2 10.08 31.01 38.61
C GLU A 2 8.75 30.26 38.68
N ARG A 3 7.75 30.78 39.42
CA ARG A 3 6.43 30.14 39.56
C ARG A 3 5.72 29.91 38.21
N LEU A 4 5.88 30.83 37.27
CA LEU A 4 5.30 30.73 35.93
C LEU A 4 6.02 29.66 35.10
N ASN A 5 7.35 29.61 35.18
CA ASN A 5 8.18 28.60 34.51
C ASN A 5 7.88 27.19 35.03
N SER A 6 7.72 27.01 36.35
CA SER A 6 7.34 25.72 36.93
C SER A 6 5.96 25.24 36.48
N LYS A 7 4.98 26.15 36.38
CA LYS A 7 3.65 25.83 35.85
C LYS A 7 3.71 25.43 34.38
N LEU A 8 4.48 26.16 33.58
CA LEU A 8 4.67 25.88 32.16
C LEU A 8 5.39 24.54 31.95
N TYR A 9 6.41 24.24 32.75
CA TYR A 9 7.12 22.96 32.73
C TYR A 9 6.15 21.79 32.99
N LEU A 10 5.34 21.89 34.04
CA LEU A 10 4.36 20.86 34.37
C LEU A 10 3.35 20.65 33.22
N GLN A 11 2.86 21.73 32.61
CA GLN A 11 1.97 21.65 31.45
C GLN A 11 2.65 20.99 30.25
N ASN A 12 3.90 21.35 29.95
CA ASN A 12 4.67 20.72 28.88
C ASN A 12 4.86 19.21 29.13
N CYS A 13 5.13 18.78 30.36
CA CYS A 13 5.20 17.36 30.69
C CYS A 13 3.89 16.62 30.39
N TYR A 14 2.74 17.20 30.74
CA TYR A 14 1.44 16.61 30.42
C TYR A 14 1.19 16.54 28.91
N ILE A 15 1.50 17.61 28.18
CA ILE A 15 1.38 17.66 26.72
C ILE A 15 2.26 16.59 26.06
N MET A 16 3.50 16.43 26.52
CA MET A 16 4.41 15.40 26.00
C MET A 16 3.88 13.99 26.22
N LYS A 17 3.38 13.69 27.43
CA LYS A 17 2.80 12.39 27.75
C LYS A 17 1.60 12.08 26.86
N GLU A 18 0.73 13.07 26.65
CA GLU A 18 -0.44 12.91 25.80
C GLU A 18 -0.08 12.76 24.31
N ASN A 19 0.92 13.50 23.83
CA ASN A 19 1.46 13.35 22.48
C ASN A 19 2.00 11.94 22.24
N GLU A 20 2.71 11.35 23.20
CA GLU A 20 3.18 9.98 23.09
C GLU A 20 2.01 8.98 23.01
N ARG A 21 0.98 9.17 23.84
CA ARG A 21 -0.25 8.37 23.82
C ARG A 21 -0.96 8.44 22.47
N LEU A 22 -1.03 9.63 21.88
CA LEU A 22 -1.64 9.85 20.56
C LEU A 22 -0.82 9.20 19.44
N ARG A 23 0.51 9.30 19.47
CA ARG A 23 1.41 8.64 18.49
C ARG A 23 1.22 7.12 18.48
N LYS A 24 1.09 6.49 19.64
CA LYS A 24 0.82 5.05 19.74
C LYS A 24 -0.52 4.66 19.12
N LYS A 25 -1.59 5.42 19.40
CA LYS A 25 -2.90 5.17 18.78
C LYS A 25 -2.88 5.37 17.27
N ALA A 26 -2.22 6.43 16.77
CA ALA A 26 -2.10 6.68 15.35
C ALA A 26 -1.32 5.57 14.63
N ALA A 27 -0.26 5.04 15.25
CA ALA A 27 0.50 3.92 14.70
C ALA A 27 -0.35 2.66 14.55
N LEU A 28 -1.12 2.30 15.58
CA LEU A 28 -2.02 1.14 15.55
C LEU A 28 -3.13 1.31 14.49
N LEU A 29 -3.79 2.46 14.46
CA LEU A 29 -4.80 2.76 13.44
C LEU A 29 -4.23 2.70 12.02
N ASN A 30 -3.01 3.20 11.80
CA ASN A 30 -2.36 3.15 10.50
C ASN A 30 -2.02 1.70 10.09
N GLN A 31 -1.60 0.87 11.03
CA GLN A 31 -1.37 -0.56 10.79
C GLN A 31 -2.65 -1.28 10.37
N GLU A 32 -3.75 -1.04 11.08
CA GLU A 32 -5.07 -1.60 10.73
C GLU A 32 -5.53 -1.13 9.35
N ASN A 33 -5.37 0.17 9.05
CA ASN A 33 -5.75 0.73 7.75
C ASN A 33 -4.94 0.11 6.60
N GLN A 34 -3.64 -0.11 6.80
CA GLN A 34 -2.79 -0.78 5.81
C GLN A 34 -3.20 -2.23 5.59
N ALA A 35 -3.54 -2.97 6.65
CA ALA A 35 -4.03 -4.34 6.55
C ALA A 35 -5.34 -4.42 5.76
N LEU A 36 -6.31 -3.56 6.11
CA LEU A 36 -7.61 -3.48 5.41
C LEU A 36 -7.43 -3.10 3.94
N LEU A 37 -6.56 -2.12 3.64
CA LEU A 37 -6.30 -1.70 2.27
C LEU A 37 -5.65 -2.83 1.45
N SER A 38 -4.73 -3.59 2.04
CA SER A 38 -4.12 -4.76 1.41
C SER A 38 -5.16 -5.84 1.09
N GLU A 39 -6.05 -6.13 2.05
CA GLU A 39 -7.13 -7.09 1.88
C GLU A 39 -8.10 -6.68 0.76
N LEU A 40 -8.50 -5.41 0.74
CA LEU A 40 -9.38 -4.88 -0.31
C LEU A 40 -8.73 -4.96 -1.70
N LYS A 41 -7.45 -4.60 -1.81
CA LYS A 41 -6.69 -4.74 -3.07
C LYS A 41 -6.61 -6.19 -3.53
N GLN A 42 -6.37 -7.12 -2.62
CA GLN A 42 -6.34 -8.55 -2.93
C GLN A 42 -7.71 -9.06 -3.39
N ARG A 43 -8.79 -8.67 -2.70
CA ARG A 43 -10.18 -9.03 -3.07
C ARG A 43 -10.55 -8.49 -4.45
N LEU A 44 -10.18 -7.25 -4.75
CA LEU A 44 -10.41 -6.64 -6.07
C LEU A 44 -9.61 -7.35 -7.17
N GLY A 45 -8.32 -7.65 -6.94
CA GLY A 45 -7.50 -8.39 -7.89
C GLY A 45 -8.04 -9.80 -8.18
N LYS A 46 -8.54 -10.50 -7.15
CA LYS A 46 -9.21 -11.81 -7.31
C LYS A 46 -10.49 -11.69 -8.14
N ALA A 47 -11.31 -10.68 -7.90
CA ALA A 47 -12.53 -10.44 -8.69
C ALA A 47 -12.21 -10.17 -10.17
N GLN A 48 -11.16 -9.37 -10.45
CA GLN A 48 -10.69 -9.11 -11.82
C GLN A 48 -10.17 -10.39 -12.50
N ALA A 49 -9.41 -11.23 -11.78
CA ALA A 49 -8.92 -12.51 -12.31
C ALA A 49 -10.06 -13.50 -12.60
N GLN A 50 -11.14 -13.50 -11.80
CA GLN A 50 -12.32 -14.33 -12.04
C GLN A 50 -13.14 -13.87 -13.26
N GLN A 51 -13.19 -12.56 -13.54
CA GLN A 51 -13.76 -12.02 -14.79
C GLN A 51 -12.93 -12.43 -16.01
N ALA A 52 -11.60 -12.43 -15.91
CA ALA A 52 -10.73 -12.90 -17.00
C ALA A 52 -10.88 -14.40 -17.26
N HIS A 53 -11.08 -15.22 -16.22
CA HIS A 53 -11.22 -16.67 -16.38
C HIS A 53 -12.56 -17.06 -17.04
N THR A 54 -13.65 -16.33 -16.77
CA THR A 54 -14.96 -16.52 -17.44
C THR A 54 -14.97 -16.01 -18.88
N ALA A 55 -14.20 -14.96 -19.19
CA ALA A 55 -13.98 -14.52 -20.57
C ALA A 55 -13.14 -15.53 -21.38
N ALA A 56 -12.16 -16.19 -20.75
CA ALA A 56 -11.29 -17.18 -21.41
C ALA A 56 -12.00 -18.51 -21.77
N THR A 57 -13.07 -18.89 -21.08
CA THR A 57 -13.85 -20.08 -21.43
C THR A 57 -14.68 -19.88 -22.72
N ASN A 58 -14.99 -18.64 -23.09
CA ASN A 58 -15.70 -18.31 -24.33
C ASN A 58 -14.77 -18.10 -25.54
N SER A 59 -13.45 -18.16 -25.36
CA SER A 59 -12.44 -17.94 -26.41
C SER A 59 -11.67 -19.20 -26.79
N ALA A 60 -12.28 -20.38 -26.69
CA ALA A 60 -11.74 -21.63 -27.26
C ALA A 60 -12.00 -21.75 -28.78
N THR A 61 -12.40 -20.67 -29.46
CA THR A 61 -12.39 -20.61 -30.93
C THR A 61 -11.60 -19.39 -31.42
N ARG A 62 -10.39 -19.70 -31.94
CA ARG A 62 -9.58 -18.97 -32.93
C ARG A 62 -8.45 -18.04 -32.40
N SER A 63 -7.23 -18.58 -32.54
CA SER A 63 -5.88 -17.97 -32.59
C SER A 63 -5.74 -16.82 -33.64
N PRO A 64 -4.60 -16.10 -33.79
CA PRO A 64 -3.24 -16.33 -33.26
C PRO A 64 -2.50 -15.11 -32.66
N ALA A 65 -1.26 -15.35 -32.22
CA ALA A 65 -0.36 -14.43 -31.53
C ALA A 65 -0.03 -13.15 -32.33
N ILE A 66 -0.07 -12.01 -31.65
CA ILE A 66 0.47 -10.74 -32.10
C ILE A 66 1.93 -10.67 -31.60
N PRO A 67 2.95 -10.48 -32.47
CA PRO A 67 4.33 -10.35 -32.02
C PRO A 67 4.54 -9.07 -31.22
N ASP A 68 5.22 -9.18 -30.07
CA ASP A 68 5.60 -8.05 -29.21
C ASP A 68 6.79 -7.28 -29.84
N LEU A 69 6.51 -6.07 -30.32
CA LEU A 69 7.47 -5.15 -30.95
C LEU A 69 8.37 -4.41 -29.94
N ASN A 70 8.22 -4.66 -28.63
CA ASN A 70 8.95 -3.95 -27.58
C ASN A 70 10.05 -4.78 -26.88
N SER A 71 10.46 -5.89 -27.47
CA SER A 71 11.67 -6.59 -27.04
C SER A 71 12.92 -5.88 -27.59
N PRO A 72 13.93 -5.56 -26.75
CA PRO A 72 15.18 -5.01 -27.26
C PRO A 72 15.87 -6.08 -28.13
N PRO A 73 16.58 -5.69 -29.21
CA PRO A 73 17.23 -6.64 -30.09
C PRO A 73 18.25 -7.46 -29.30
N SER A 74 17.97 -8.75 -29.12
CA SER A 74 18.92 -9.73 -28.61
C SER A 74 19.99 -9.95 -29.67
N GLY A 75 21.15 -9.32 -29.50
CA GLY A 75 22.32 -9.54 -30.35
C GLY A 75 22.98 -8.26 -30.82
N ILE A 76 23.81 -7.69 -29.96
CA ILE A 76 25.07 -7.09 -30.43
C ILE A 76 26.17 -7.62 -29.53
N ASP A 77 27.04 -8.36 -30.17
CA ASP A 77 28.05 -9.22 -29.61
C ASP A 77 29.07 -8.53 -28.71
N LYS A 78 29.58 -9.34 -27.78
CA LYS A 78 30.93 -9.25 -27.24
C LYS A 78 31.94 -8.76 -28.28
N LEU A 79 32.63 -7.68 -27.95
CA LEU A 79 34.07 -7.51 -28.18
C LEU A 79 34.68 -6.80 -26.99
#